data_AF-A0A3N4UGZ1-F1
#
_entry.id   AF-A0A3N4UGZ1-F1
#
_cell.length_a   1.000
_cell.length_b   1.000
_cell.length_c   1.000
_cell.angle_alpha   90.00
_cell.angle_beta   90.00
_cell.angle_gamma   90.00
#
_symmetry.space_group_name_H-M   'P 1'
#
loop_
_entity.id
_entity.type
_entity.pdbx_description
1 polymer ?
#
loop_
_entity_poly.entity_id
_entity_poly.type
_entity_poly.pdbx_seq_one_letter_code
_entity_poly.pdbx_strand_id
1 'polypeptide(L)'
;MSESVRRHEPIPLWQAAKDEPSLASLAARAQESGERLKAIRALLPAPLRSQIQPGPIEEEEWCLLVASPAAAAKLRQLSPALLAHLRSHGWSVQTLRIKIIRPR
;
A
#
# COMPACT_ATOMS: atom_id res chain seq x y z
N MET A 1 -37.13 1.35 -33.58
CA MET A 1 -37.22 2.82 -33.70
C MET A 1 -38.09 3.26 -32.53
N SER A 2 -37.63 3.89 -31.45
CA SER A 2 -36.62 4.93 -31.38
C SER A 2 -35.92 4.97 -30.00
N GLU A 3 -34.70 5.48 -30.08
CA GLU A 3 -33.70 5.83 -29.06
C GLU A 3 -34.14 6.92 -28.06
N SER A 4 -33.27 7.15 -27.06
CA SER A 4 -33.13 8.34 -26.19
C SER A 4 -33.67 8.18 -24.75
N VAL A 5 -32.94 8.49 -23.67
CA VAL A 5 -31.75 9.32 -23.50
C VAL A 5 -31.05 8.99 -22.18
N ARG A 6 -29.71 9.05 -22.18
CA ARG A 6 -28.83 8.90 -21.02
C ARG A 6 -29.02 10.05 -20.02
N ARG A 7 -29.13 9.73 -18.74
CA ARG A 7 -28.74 10.62 -17.64
C ARG A 7 -27.92 9.80 -16.65
N HIS A 8 -26.60 9.74 -16.88
CA HIS A 8 -25.65 9.23 -15.90
C HIS A 8 -25.53 10.29 -14.80
N GLU A 9 -26.29 10.12 -13.72
CA GLU A 9 -26.05 10.86 -12.49
C GLU A 9 -24.70 10.39 -11.92
N PRO A 10 -23.77 11.31 -11.60
CA PRO A 10 -22.48 10.94 -11.02
C PRO A 10 -22.74 10.48 -9.58
N ILE A 11 -22.94 9.16 -9.41
CA ILE A 11 -22.99 8.55 -8.10
C ILE A 11 -21.64 8.81 -7.44
N PRO A 12 -21.60 9.57 -6.33
CA PRO A 12 -20.36 9.85 -5.66
C PRO A 12 -19.84 8.54 -5.05
N LEU A 13 -18.57 8.25 -5.31
CA LEU A 13 -17.86 7.01 -4.99
C LEU A 13 -18.00 6.54 -3.53
N TRP A 14 -18.38 7.42 -2.60
CA TRP A 14 -18.58 7.09 -1.19
C TRP A 14 -19.81 6.21 -0.94
N GLN A 15 -20.84 6.25 -1.79
CA GLN A 15 -22.06 5.47 -1.60
C GLN A 15 -21.89 4.01 -2.03
N ALA A 16 -21.08 3.74 -3.06
CA ALA A 16 -20.82 2.38 -3.56
C ALA A 16 -19.93 1.56 -2.60
N ALA A 17 -19.23 2.20 -1.66
CA ALA A 17 -18.41 1.51 -0.68
C ALA A 17 -19.22 0.87 0.47
N LYS A 18 -20.52 1.19 0.61
CA LYS A 18 -21.37 0.66 1.69
C LYS A 18 -22.11 -0.64 1.33
N ASP A 19 -22.25 -0.96 0.05
CA ASP A 19 -22.99 -2.14 -0.41
C ASP A 19 -22.10 -3.37 -0.63
N GLU A 20 -20.78 -3.22 -0.50
CA GLU A 20 -19.82 -4.29 -0.73
C GLU A 20 -18.92 -4.47 0.51
N PRO A 21 -19.21 -5.45 1.39
CA PRO A 21 -18.38 -5.74 2.56
C PRO A 21 -16.92 -6.11 2.23
N SER A 22 -16.57 -6.35 0.95
CA SER A 22 -15.18 -6.48 0.54
C SER A 22 -14.45 -5.13 0.41
N LEU A 23 -15.12 -4.06 -0.04
CA LEU A 23 -14.50 -2.73 -0.24
C LEU A 23 -14.14 -2.04 1.08
N ALA A 24 -15.01 -2.12 2.09
CA ALA A 24 -14.73 -1.59 3.43
C ALA A 24 -13.53 -2.31 4.08
N SER A 25 -13.44 -3.63 3.90
CA SER A 25 -12.33 -4.45 4.38
C SER A 25 -11.01 -4.12 3.65
N LEU A 26 -11.07 -3.86 2.33
CA LEU A 26 -9.92 -3.40 1.54
C LEU A 26 -9.43 -2.02 1.97
N ALA A 27 -10.34 -1.09 2.27
CA ALA A 27 -9.99 0.24 2.76
C ALA A 27 -9.31 0.17 4.14
N ALA A 28 -9.81 -0.66 5.05
CA ALA A 28 -9.18 -0.90 6.35
C ALA A 28 -7.77 -1.51 6.20
N ARG A 29 -7.59 -2.50 5.32
CA ARG A 29 -6.26 -3.09 5.03
C ARG A 29 -5.30 -2.09 4.39
N ALA A 30 -5.80 -1.20 3.52
CA ALA A 30 -5.00 -0.14 2.92
C ALA A 30 -4.58 0.91 3.96
N GLN A 31 -5.47 1.26 4.89
CA GLN A 31 -5.17 2.16 6.00
C GLN A 31 -4.11 1.55 6.92
N GLU A 32 -4.27 0.28 7.32
CA GLU A 32 -3.30 -0.44 8.14
C GLU A 32 -1.92 -0.44 7.47
N SER A 33 -1.83 -0.80 6.18
CA SER A 33 -0.57 -0.74 5.41
C SER A 33 0.02 0.67 5.35
N GLY A 34 -0.83 1.70 5.30
CA GLY A 34 -0.41 3.10 5.37
C GLY A 34 0.18 3.49 6.73
N GLU A 35 -0.41 3.04 7.83
CA GLU A 35 0.16 3.18 9.18
C GLU A 35 1.48 2.43 9.28
N ARG A 36 1.57 1.26 8.62
CA ARG A 36 2.82 0.52 8.54
C ARG A 36 3.95 1.26 7.87
N LEU A 37 3.64 1.87 6.74
CA LEU A 37 4.59 2.72 6.05
C LEU A 37 4.97 3.95 6.86
N LYS A 38 4.05 4.57 7.60
CA LYS A 38 4.36 5.74 8.45
C LYS A 38 5.34 5.38 9.56
N ALA A 39 5.18 4.24 10.24
CA ALA A 39 6.11 3.80 11.28
C ALA A 39 7.54 3.63 10.72
N ILE A 40 7.69 2.95 9.59
CA ILE A 40 9.01 2.75 8.99
C ILE A 40 9.55 4.00 8.27
N ARG A 41 8.70 4.98 7.91
CA ARG A 41 9.10 6.21 7.20
C ARG A 41 10.10 7.04 7.99
N ALA A 42 10.09 6.95 9.32
CA ALA A 42 11.09 7.56 10.19
C ALA A 42 12.50 6.98 9.95
N LEU A 43 12.60 5.67 9.71
CA LEU A 43 13.85 4.96 9.42
C LEU A 43 14.29 5.05 7.96
N LEU A 44 13.37 5.40 7.05
CA LEU A 44 13.67 5.52 5.63
C LEU A 44 14.39 6.85 5.32
N PRO A 45 15.48 6.82 4.53
CA PRO A 45 16.14 8.02 4.02
C PRO A 45 15.18 8.92 3.24
N ALA A 46 15.29 10.25 3.40
CA ALA A 46 14.45 11.24 2.73
C ALA A 46 14.18 10.98 1.23
N PRO A 47 15.18 10.68 0.37
CA PRO A 47 14.94 10.44 -1.06
C PRO A 47 14.16 9.16 -1.37
N LEU A 48 14.09 8.21 -0.43
CA LEU A 48 13.31 6.98 -0.59
C LEU A 48 11.83 7.16 -0.24
N ARG A 49 11.51 8.13 0.62
CA ARG A 49 10.15 8.31 1.16
C ARG A 49 9.10 8.60 0.09
N SER A 50 9.46 9.28 -0.99
CA SER A 50 8.56 9.58 -2.13
C SER A 50 8.50 8.45 -3.16
N GLN A 51 9.45 7.51 -3.11
CA GLN A 51 9.59 6.42 -4.09
C GLN A 51 9.00 5.10 -3.61
N ILE A 52 8.49 5.04 -2.36
CA ILE A 52 7.94 3.84 -1.73
C ILE A 52 6.45 4.06 -1.46
N GLN A 53 5.63 3.10 -1.88
CA GLN A 53 4.21 3.04 -1.60
C GLN A 53 3.88 1.76 -0.80
N PRO A 54 2.89 1.84 0.10
CA PRO A 54 2.45 0.68 0.86
C PRO A 54 1.79 -0.30 -0.10
N GLY A 55 2.24 -1.55 -0.10
CA GLY A 55 1.59 -2.63 -0.85
C GLY A 55 0.65 -3.43 0.05
N PRO A 56 0.03 -4.48 -0.51
CA PRO A 56 -0.83 -5.37 0.25
C PRO A 56 -0.03 -6.09 1.35
N ILE A 57 -0.71 -6.35 2.47
CA ILE A 57 -0.23 -7.20 3.56
C ILE A 57 -0.91 -8.56 3.38
N GLU A 58 -0.10 -9.60 3.21
CA GLU A 58 -0.53 -10.99 3.03
C GLU A 58 -0.02 -11.80 4.22
N GLU A 59 -0.89 -12.08 5.20
CA GLU A 59 -0.55 -12.83 6.43
C GLU A 59 0.67 -12.24 7.18
N GLU A 60 1.87 -12.79 6.95
CA GLU A 60 3.13 -12.37 7.55
C GLU A 60 4.10 -11.73 6.54
N GLU A 61 3.69 -11.60 5.28
CA GLU A 61 4.41 -10.90 4.22
C GLU A 61 3.84 -9.50 4.04
N TRP A 62 4.72 -8.50 4.00
CA TRP A 62 4.34 -7.15 3.62
C TRP A 62 5.01 -6.76 2.30
N CYS A 63 4.18 -6.43 1.31
CA CYS A 63 4.66 -5.98 0.02
C CYS A 63 4.88 -4.46 0.04
N LEU A 64 6.01 -4.02 -0.48
CA LEU A 64 6.35 -2.62 -0.70
C LEU A 64 6.50 -2.38 -2.19
N LEU A 65 5.78 -1.38 -2.69
CA LEU A 65 5.85 -0.97 -4.09
C LEU A 65 6.88 0.15 -4.21
N VAL A 66 7.81 0.02 -5.15
CA VAL A 66 8.90 0.99 -5.34
C VAL A 66 8.96 1.49 -6.77
N ALA A 67 9.22 2.79 -6.94
CA ALA A 67 9.22 3.44 -8.25
C ALA A 67 10.52 3.22 -9.07
N SER A 68 11.61 2.78 -8.42
CA SER A 68 12.93 2.66 -9.04
C SER A 68 13.68 1.39 -8.60
N PRO A 69 14.46 0.73 -9.49
CA PRO A 69 15.33 -0.38 -9.11
C PRO A 69 16.40 0.00 -8.07
N ALA A 70 16.92 1.23 -8.11
CA ALA A 70 17.89 1.72 -7.12
C ALA A 70 17.24 1.83 -5.74
N ALA A 71 16.01 2.33 -5.70
CA ALA A 71 15.21 2.37 -4.48
C ALA A 71 14.92 0.96 -3.96
N ALA A 72 14.60 0.02 -4.85
CA ALA A 72 14.39 -1.39 -4.52
C ALA A 72 15.63 -2.03 -3.88
N ALA A 73 16.81 -1.80 -4.47
CA ALA A 73 18.07 -2.33 -3.95
C ALA A 73 18.38 -1.77 -2.55
N LYS A 74 18.21 -0.46 -2.37
CA LYS A 74 18.42 0.16 -1.06
C LYS A 74 17.42 -0.32 -0.02
N LEU A 75 16.16 -0.52 -0.41
CA LEU A 75 15.14 -1.06 0.47
C LEU A 75 15.44 -2.51 0.86
N ARG A 76 15.92 -3.35 -0.07
CA ARG A 76 16.39 -4.72 0.23
C ARG A 76 17.54 -4.74 1.23
N GLN A 77 18.48 -3.81 1.11
CA GLN A 77 19.57 -3.66 2.09
C GLN A 77 19.04 -3.28 3.48
N LEU A 78 17.96 -2.51 3.54
CA LEU A 78 17.33 -2.07 4.80
C LEU A 78 16.28 -3.06 5.32
N SER A 79 15.80 -4.00 4.51
CA SER A 79 14.77 -4.98 4.87
C SER A 79 14.98 -5.66 6.23
N PRO A 80 16.17 -6.19 6.59
CA PRO A 80 16.34 -6.84 7.90
C PRO A 80 16.16 -5.87 9.07
N ALA A 81 16.66 -4.63 8.95
CA ALA A 81 16.50 -3.60 9.97
C ALA A 81 15.03 -3.13 10.08
N LEU A 82 14.34 -3.01 8.95
CA LEU A 82 12.92 -2.69 8.90
C LEU A 82 12.08 -3.79 9.55
N LEU A 83 12.32 -5.06 9.21
CA LEU A 83 11.63 -6.20 9.83
C LEU A 83 11.85 -6.24 11.36
N ALA A 84 13.07 -6.02 11.83
CA ALA A 84 13.37 -5.96 13.25
C ALA A 84 12.59 -4.83 13.95
N HIS A 85 12.48 -3.67 13.32
CA HIS A 85 11.73 -2.54 13.86
C HIS A 85 10.22 -2.78 13.86
N LEU A 86 9.68 -3.40 12.81
CA LEU A 86 8.26 -3.77 12.73
C LEU A 86 7.89 -4.77 13.83
N ARG A 87 8.76 -5.77 14.04
CA ARG A 87 8.59 -6.75 15.13
C ARG A 87 8.67 -6.10 16.51
N SER A 88 9.57 -5.13 16.71
CA SER A 88 9.67 -4.40 17.98
C SER A 88 8.47 -3.49 18.25
N HIS A 89 7.77 -3.05 17.20
CA HIS A 89 6.50 -2.31 17.30
C HIS A 89 5.27 -3.24 17.45
N GLY A 90 5.47 -4.55 17.58
CA GLY A 90 4.39 -5.52 17.79
C GLY A 90 3.69 -5.98 16.51
N TRP A 91 4.29 -5.74 15.34
CA TRP A 91 3.71 -6.19 14.08
C TRP A 91 4.42 -7.45 13.59
N SER A 92 3.63 -8.51 13.41
CA SER A 92 4.08 -9.83 12.95
C SER A 92 4.40 -9.87 11.47
N VAL A 93 5.39 -9.08 11.02
CA VAL A 93 5.92 -9.13 9.65
C VAL A 93 7.17 -10.00 9.65
N GLN A 94 7.11 -11.10 8.90
CA GLN A 94 8.23 -12.02 8.71
C GLN A 94 9.03 -11.72 7.46
N THR A 95 8.35 -11.35 6.38
CA THR A 95 8.96 -11.15 5.06
C THR A 95 8.58 -9.80 4.46
N LEU A 96 9.57 -9.08 3.92
CA LEU A 96 9.35 -7.87 3.12
C LEU A 96 9.51 -8.20 1.63
N ARG A 97 8.40 -8.18 0.88
CA ARG A 97 8.42 -8.34 -0.56
C ARG A 97 8.53 -6.98 -1.24
N ILE A 98 9.41 -6.86 -2.21
CA ILE A 98 9.67 -5.57 -2.88
C ILE A 98 9.35 -5.70 -4.35
N LYS A 99 8.32 -4.99 -4.81
CA LYS A 99 7.86 -4.99 -6.20
C LYS A 99 8.12 -3.63 -6.84
N ILE A 100 8.85 -3.64 -7.95
CA ILE A 100 9.09 -2.41 -8.72
C ILE A 100 7.84 -2.14 -9.56
N ILE A 101 7.19 -1.00 -9.32
CA ILE A 101 6.10 -0.49 -10.16
C ILE A 101 6.69 0.61 -11.04
N ARG A 102 6.52 0.51 -12.36
CA ARG A 102 6.87 1.62 -13.24
C ARG A 102 5.76 2.66 -13.10
N PRO A 103 6.05 3.91 -12.68
CA PRO A 103 5.06 4.97 -12.79
C PRO A 103 4.71 5.09 -14.27
N ARG A 104 3.41 5.00 -14.56
CA ARG A 104 2.87 5.09 -15.91
C ARG A 104 2.66 6.56 -16.28
#